data_AF-Q9BIA6-F1
#
_entry.id   AF-Q9BIA6-F1
#
_cell.length_a   1.000
_cell.length_b   1.000
_cell.length_c   1.000
_cell.angle_alpha   90.00
_cell.angle_beta   90.00
_cell.angle_gamma   90.00
#
_symmetry.space_group_name_H-M   'P 1'
#
loop_
_entity.id
_entity.type
_entity.pdbx_description
1 polymer ?
#
loop_
_entity_poly.entity_id
_entity_poly.type
_entity_poly.pdbx_seq_one_letter_code
_entity_poly.pdbx_strand_id
1 'polypeptide(L)'
;MGDETMDLQRAPENSSSNSTTEPLDEDIAAGQNVKKSKKASYIEQFVAFVAKRYKDTTTPVPSKELYEGFKNKIKFKKHTDTLRKSIQPFLMGAFKDSDYDDEKKVQMLFVTSTPLKDGMFLEKLKSIATMVKLDEFSRIEQYDSPTLKSEGAHQKKFMKKQPPVPASDIGVGGCQSNSG
;
A
#
# COMPACT_ATOMS: atom_id res chain seq x y z
N MET A 1 22.77 -52.20 46.38
CA MET A 1 22.79 -50.72 46.44
C MET A 1 23.66 -50.25 45.30
N GLY A 2 23.09 -49.47 44.39
CA GLY A 2 23.73 -49.05 43.14
C GLY A 2 22.65 -48.70 42.13
N ASP A 3 22.12 -47.50 42.30
CA ASP A 3 21.15 -46.82 41.45
C ASP A 3 21.85 -46.38 40.16
N GLU A 4 21.39 -46.82 38.98
CA GLU A 4 21.80 -46.21 37.72
C GLU A 4 20.66 -46.35 36.69
N THR A 5 19.65 -45.50 36.85
CA THR A 5 18.53 -45.39 35.90
C THR A 5 18.90 -44.37 34.82
N MET A 6 19.52 -44.82 33.73
CA MET A 6 19.71 -44.00 32.52
C MET A 6 18.47 -44.12 31.62
N ASP A 7 17.55 -43.17 31.75
CA ASP A 7 16.36 -43.09 30.91
C ASP A 7 16.71 -42.47 29.54
N LEU A 8 16.76 -43.34 28.53
CA LEU A 8 16.91 -43.05 27.12
C LEU A 8 15.53 -42.81 26.49
N GLN A 9 15.11 -41.55 26.25
CA GLN A 9 14.01 -41.27 25.31
C GLN A 9 14.22 -39.99 24.46
N ARG A 10 14.88 -40.22 23.31
CA ARG A 10 14.49 -39.87 21.93
C ARG A 10 13.93 -38.47 21.61
N ALA A 11 14.65 -37.80 20.70
CA ALA A 11 14.27 -36.59 20.00
C ALA A 11 13.06 -36.80 19.04
N PRO A 12 12.20 -35.77 18.86
CA PRO A 12 11.25 -35.70 17.77
C PRO A 12 11.90 -35.05 16.53
N GLU A 13 12.40 -35.91 15.64
CA GLU A 13 12.55 -35.58 14.23
C GLU A 13 11.17 -35.67 13.55
N ASN A 14 10.50 -34.52 13.44
CA ASN A 14 9.32 -34.38 12.59
C ASN A 14 9.74 -33.81 11.24
N SER A 15 10.13 -34.73 10.37
CA SER A 15 10.10 -34.59 8.92
C SER A 15 8.66 -34.42 8.44
N SER A 16 8.35 -33.26 7.83
CA SER A 16 7.28 -33.18 6.84
C SER A 16 7.73 -32.28 5.69
N SER A 17 8.09 -32.97 4.62
CA SER A 17 8.45 -32.50 3.30
C SER A 17 7.22 -32.02 2.50
N ASN A 18 7.52 -31.23 1.46
CA ASN A 18 6.91 -31.15 0.12
C ASN A 18 6.89 -29.66 -0.30
N SER A 19 7.90 -29.15 -1.02
CA SER A 19 8.12 -29.25 -2.48
C SER A 19 6.88 -28.95 -3.33
N THR A 20 6.88 -27.75 -3.91
CA THR A 20 6.43 -27.55 -5.30
C THR A 20 7.35 -26.51 -5.94
N THR A 21 8.32 -27.04 -6.67
CA THR A 21 9.16 -26.31 -7.62
C THR A 21 8.38 -26.27 -8.93
N GLU A 22 7.97 -25.08 -9.37
CA GLU A 22 7.51 -24.85 -10.75
C GLU A 22 8.51 -23.90 -11.40
N PRO A 23 9.40 -24.41 -12.27
CA PRO A 23 10.10 -23.62 -13.27
C PRO A 23 9.30 -23.68 -14.58
N LEU A 24 8.99 -22.52 -15.18
CA LEU A 24 8.70 -22.45 -16.61
C LEU A 24 9.35 -21.20 -17.20
N ASP A 25 10.12 -21.50 -18.23
CA ASP A 25 10.97 -20.72 -19.12
C ASP A 25 10.27 -19.45 -19.67
N GLU A 26 10.97 -18.31 -19.72
CA GLU A 26 11.67 -17.84 -20.93
C GLU A 26 10.74 -17.72 -22.15
N ASP A 27 10.30 -16.50 -22.49
CA ASP A 27 10.48 -15.96 -23.85
C ASP A 27 10.04 -14.49 -24.05
N ILE A 28 10.99 -13.72 -24.60
CA ILE A 28 10.87 -12.74 -25.71
C ILE A 28 10.38 -11.30 -25.42
N ALA A 29 11.41 -10.44 -25.36
CA ALA A 29 11.63 -9.23 -26.15
C ALA A 29 10.62 -8.06 -26.13
N ALA A 30 11.08 -6.92 -25.64
CA ALA A 30 11.36 -5.73 -26.45
C ALA A 30 11.81 -4.58 -25.54
N GLY A 31 12.86 -3.87 -25.94
CA GLY A 31 13.62 -2.97 -25.09
C GLY A 31 12.85 -1.76 -24.56
N GLN A 32 13.13 -1.42 -23.30
CA GLN A 32 13.28 -0.03 -22.89
C GLN A 32 14.58 0.12 -22.11
N ASN A 33 15.55 0.74 -22.78
CA ASN A 33 16.81 1.21 -22.24
C ASN A 33 16.51 2.34 -21.24
N VAL A 34 16.30 1.99 -19.97
CA VAL A 34 16.33 2.99 -18.90
C VAL A 34 17.38 2.54 -17.89
N LYS A 35 18.58 3.10 -18.04
CA LYS A 35 19.64 3.09 -17.02
C LYS A 35 19.17 3.88 -15.78
N LYS A 36 18.18 3.37 -15.02
CA LYS A 36 17.91 3.87 -13.66
C LYS A 36 18.92 3.22 -12.74
N SER A 37 19.84 4.04 -12.23
CA SER A 37 20.84 3.69 -11.22
C SER A 37 20.24 2.85 -10.09
N LYS A 38 20.93 1.78 -9.69
CA LYS A 38 20.56 0.70 -8.74
C LYS A 38 20.15 1.10 -7.29
N LYS A 39 19.55 2.26 -7.05
CA LYS A 39 18.90 2.57 -5.76
C LYS A 39 17.49 3.06 -6.01
N ALA A 40 16.51 2.18 -5.80
CA ALA A 40 15.12 2.57 -5.68
C ALA A 40 15.00 3.69 -4.63
N SER A 41 14.21 4.72 -4.92
CA SER A 41 13.93 5.79 -3.96
C SER A 41 13.36 5.20 -2.67
N TYR A 42 13.56 5.85 -1.52
CA TYR A 42 12.90 5.41 -0.28
C TYR A 42 11.38 5.34 -0.44
N ILE A 43 10.82 6.17 -1.32
CA ILE A 43 9.40 6.19 -1.65
C ILE A 43 9.00 4.89 -2.37
N GLU A 44 9.70 4.51 -3.43
CA GLU A 44 9.44 3.26 -4.17
C GLU A 44 9.60 2.03 -3.27
N GLN A 45 10.65 2.01 -2.44
CA GLN A 45 10.86 0.95 -1.45
C GLN A 45 9.73 0.89 -0.42
N PHE A 46 9.15 2.04 -0.06
CA PHE A 46 8.02 2.12 0.85
C PHE A 46 6.74 1.61 0.19
N VAL A 47 6.43 2.01 -1.05
CA VAL A 47 5.28 1.49 -1.80
C VAL A 47 5.35 -0.04 -1.89
N ALA A 48 6.49 -0.58 -2.32
CA ALA A 48 6.70 -2.04 -2.39
C ALA A 48 6.63 -2.72 -1.02
N PHE A 49 7.08 -2.04 0.05
CA PHE A 49 6.93 -2.55 1.42
C PHE A 49 5.47 -2.66 1.84
N VAL A 50 4.68 -1.62 1.61
CA VAL A 50 3.25 -1.61 1.99
C VAL A 50 2.48 -2.65 1.20
N ALA A 51 2.64 -2.67 -0.13
CA ALA A 51 1.95 -3.60 -1.02
C ALA A 51 2.18 -5.08 -0.64
N LYS A 52 3.41 -5.41 -0.22
CA LYS A 52 3.79 -6.78 0.18
C LYS A 52 3.35 -7.12 1.60
N ARG A 53 3.52 -6.20 2.55
CA ARG A 53 3.38 -6.50 3.99
C ARG A 53 1.92 -6.51 4.46
N TYR A 54 1.08 -5.67 3.84
CA TYR A 54 -0.30 -5.41 4.29
C TYR A 54 -1.33 -5.82 3.24
N LYS A 55 -1.03 -6.88 2.47
CA LYS A 55 -1.87 -7.35 1.36
C LYS A 55 -3.23 -7.91 1.77
N ASP A 56 -3.37 -8.36 3.01
CA ASP A 56 -4.60 -8.95 3.55
C ASP A 56 -5.16 -8.10 4.70
N THR A 57 -4.66 -6.86 4.84
CA THR A 57 -5.04 -6.00 5.95
C THR A 57 -6.34 -5.29 5.63
N THR A 58 -7.34 -5.51 6.49
CA THR A 58 -8.70 -4.95 6.38
C THR A 58 -8.90 -3.69 7.23
N THR A 59 -7.93 -3.34 8.08
CA THR A 59 -7.98 -2.18 8.98
C THR A 59 -6.79 -1.23 8.78
N PRO A 60 -6.93 0.08 9.08
CA PRO A 60 -5.82 1.01 8.93
C PRO A 60 -4.68 0.70 9.91
N VAL A 61 -3.44 0.79 9.44
CA VAL A 61 -2.27 0.48 10.26
C VAL A 61 -1.84 1.73 11.03
N PRO A 62 -1.59 1.63 12.35
CA PRO A 62 -1.05 2.75 13.12
C PRO A 62 0.25 3.28 12.52
N SER A 63 0.34 4.60 12.35
CA SER A 63 1.50 5.24 11.72
C SER A 63 2.83 4.83 12.38
N LYS A 64 2.86 4.69 13.71
CA LYS A 64 4.06 4.25 14.44
C LYS A 64 4.55 2.89 13.94
N GLU A 65 3.68 1.88 13.91
CA GLU A 65 4.02 0.53 13.48
C GLU A 65 4.48 0.50 12.02
N LEU A 66 3.75 1.20 11.14
CA LEU A 66 4.04 1.26 9.72
C LEU A 66 5.46 1.79 9.43
N TYR A 67 5.80 2.94 10.00
CA TYR A 67 7.09 3.59 9.74
C TYR A 67 8.23 2.97 10.56
N GLU A 68 7.99 2.42 11.75
CA GLU A 68 9.01 1.64 12.49
C GLU A 68 9.35 0.35 11.75
N GLY A 69 8.35 -0.37 11.25
CA GLY A 69 8.54 -1.56 10.44
C GLY A 69 9.36 -1.27 9.17
N PHE A 70 9.03 -0.18 8.47
CA PHE A 70 9.81 0.22 7.30
C PHE A 70 11.23 0.67 7.66
N LYS A 71 11.39 1.50 8.70
CA LYS A 71 12.69 1.95 9.19
C LYS A 71 13.63 0.77 9.47
N ASN A 72 13.11 -0.26 10.14
CA ASN A 72 13.86 -1.47 10.47
C ASN A 72 14.26 -2.25 9.20
N LYS A 73 13.35 -2.37 8.23
CA LYS A 73 13.62 -3.02 6.94
C LYS A 73 14.78 -2.37 6.19
N ILE A 74 14.79 -1.04 6.08
CA ILE A 74 15.84 -0.31 5.34
C ILE A 74 17.03 0.10 6.22
N LYS A 75 17.06 -0.32 7.49
CA LYS A 75 18.08 0.05 8.49
C LYS A 75 18.33 1.56 8.56
N PHE A 76 17.26 2.36 8.50
CA PHE A 76 17.37 3.81 8.48
C PHE A 76 17.78 4.35 9.86
N LYS A 77 18.86 5.14 9.89
CA LYS A 77 19.55 5.52 11.14
C LYS A 77 18.83 6.61 11.95
N LYS A 78 18.11 7.52 11.28
CA LYS A 78 17.45 8.65 11.96
C LYS A 78 16.13 8.23 12.63
N HIS A 79 15.49 9.14 13.34
CA HIS A 79 14.21 8.91 13.98
C HIS A 79 13.11 8.56 12.96
N THR A 80 12.16 7.73 13.39
CA THR A 80 11.01 7.29 12.57
C THR A 80 10.20 8.48 12.05
N ASP A 81 10.02 9.52 12.86
CA ASP A 81 9.30 10.72 12.43
C ASP A 81 10.02 11.49 11.31
N THR A 82 11.37 11.48 11.29
CA THR A 82 12.14 12.04 10.18
C THR A 82 11.85 11.28 8.88
N LEU A 83 11.80 9.94 8.95
CA LEU A 83 11.48 9.11 7.80
C LEU A 83 10.05 9.37 7.31
N ARG A 84 9.08 9.39 8.22
CA ARG A 84 7.68 9.71 7.91
C ARG A 84 7.57 11.06 7.20
N LYS A 85 8.13 12.12 7.78
CA LYS A 85 8.09 13.48 7.20
C LYS A 85 8.71 13.54 5.80
N SER A 86 9.72 12.72 5.53
CA SER A 86 10.36 12.68 4.21
C SER A 86 9.57 11.93 3.14
N ILE A 87 8.67 11.01 3.52
CA ILE A 87 7.94 10.14 2.59
C ILE A 87 6.48 10.59 2.44
N GLN A 88 5.83 10.93 3.55
CA GLN A 88 4.39 11.20 3.62
C GLN A 88 3.87 12.21 2.58
N PRO A 89 4.56 13.32 2.28
CA PRO A 89 4.08 14.28 1.27
C PRO A 89 3.97 13.69 -0.14
N PHE A 90 4.72 12.64 -0.44
CA PHE A 90 4.84 12.05 -1.77
C PHE A 90 3.98 10.80 -1.95
N LEU A 91 3.37 10.28 -0.87
CA LEU A 91 2.66 9.00 -0.91
C LEU A 91 1.48 8.99 -1.88
N MET A 92 0.68 10.06 -1.91
CA MET A 92 -0.48 10.12 -2.81
C MET A 92 -0.06 9.99 -4.28
N GLY A 93 0.96 10.76 -4.69
CA GLY A 93 1.51 10.66 -6.05
C GLY A 93 2.15 9.30 -6.31
N ALA A 94 2.97 8.81 -5.36
CA ALA A 94 3.64 7.52 -5.51
C ALA A 94 2.69 6.33 -5.62
N PHE A 95 1.56 6.34 -4.89
CA PHE A 95 0.55 5.29 -5.02
C PHE A 95 -0.19 5.41 -6.35
N LYS A 96 -0.60 6.62 -6.75
CA LYS A 96 -1.28 6.86 -8.03
C LYS A 96 -0.43 6.37 -9.21
N ASP A 97 0.84 6.76 -9.22
CA ASP A 97 1.78 6.52 -10.32
C ASP A 97 2.43 5.13 -10.24
N SER A 98 2.10 4.33 -9.22
CA SER A 98 2.60 2.96 -9.12
C SER A 98 1.95 2.04 -10.16
N ASP A 99 2.66 0.97 -10.52
CA ASP A 99 2.19 -0.04 -11.48
C ASP A 99 1.19 -1.05 -10.88
N TYR A 100 0.67 -0.78 -9.68
CA TYR A 100 -0.31 -1.64 -9.02
C TYR A 100 -1.73 -1.39 -9.54
N ASP A 101 -2.58 -2.41 -9.43
CA ASP A 101 -4.01 -2.28 -9.73
C ASP A 101 -4.68 -1.23 -8.84
N ASP A 102 -5.78 -0.63 -9.31
CA ASP A 102 -6.48 0.42 -8.59
C ASP A 102 -6.91 -0.02 -7.18
N GLU A 103 -7.39 -1.26 -7.04
CA GLU A 103 -7.78 -1.81 -5.74
C GLU A 103 -6.59 -1.96 -4.80
N LYS A 104 -5.44 -2.33 -5.35
CA LYS A 104 -4.20 -2.42 -4.58
C LYS A 104 -3.72 -1.04 -4.15
N LYS A 105 -3.88 -0.02 -5.01
CA LYS A 105 -3.63 1.39 -4.68
C LYS A 105 -4.55 1.88 -3.56
N VAL A 106 -5.84 1.54 -3.62
CA VAL A 106 -6.81 1.81 -2.55
C VAL A 106 -6.38 1.17 -1.24
N GLN A 107 -6.02 -0.11 -1.26
CA GLN A 107 -5.54 -0.80 -0.07
C GLN A 107 -4.33 -0.09 0.54
N MET A 108 -3.37 0.35 -0.27
CA MET A 108 -2.21 1.11 0.22
C MET A 108 -2.61 2.46 0.81
N LEU A 109 -3.52 3.21 0.17
CA LEU A 109 -4.05 4.47 0.70
C LEU A 109 -4.73 4.27 2.06
N PHE A 110 -5.56 3.24 2.16
CA PHE A 110 -6.28 2.84 3.36
C PHE A 110 -5.33 2.46 4.50
N VAL A 111 -4.42 1.51 4.24
CA VAL A 111 -3.42 1.02 5.21
C VAL A 111 -2.57 2.17 5.74
N THR A 112 -2.12 3.06 4.86
CA THR A 112 -1.24 4.18 5.23
C THR A 112 -1.97 5.40 5.78
N SER A 113 -3.31 5.37 5.83
CA SER A 113 -4.14 6.53 6.21
C SER A 113 -3.79 7.78 5.41
N THR A 114 -3.48 7.61 4.11
CA THR A 114 -3.07 8.69 3.23
C THR A 114 -4.31 9.39 2.67
N PRO A 115 -4.42 10.73 2.77
CA PRO A 115 -5.51 11.48 2.17
C PRO A 115 -5.56 11.31 0.65
N LEU A 116 -6.73 10.92 0.15
CA LEU A 116 -7.04 10.88 -1.26
C LEU A 116 -7.33 12.31 -1.73
N LYS A 117 -6.41 12.88 -2.52
CA LYS A 117 -6.52 14.27 -3.01
C LYS A 117 -6.86 14.37 -4.49
N ASP A 118 -6.83 13.26 -5.21
CA ASP A 118 -7.09 13.22 -6.65
C ASP A 118 -8.56 12.94 -6.91
N GLY A 119 -9.29 13.95 -7.38
CA GLY A 119 -10.70 13.85 -7.75
C GLY A 119 -10.95 12.85 -8.87
N MET A 120 -10.06 12.79 -9.88
CA MET A 120 -10.23 11.86 -11.00
C MET A 120 -10.04 10.41 -10.54
N PHE A 121 -9.09 10.17 -9.64
CA PHE A 121 -8.93 8.83 -9.06
C PHE A 121 -10.12 8.46 -8.18
N LEU A 122 -10.64 9.39 -7.38
CA LEU A 122 -11.85 9.15 -6.58
C LEU A 122 -13.06 8.79 -7.45
N GLU A 123 -13.30 9.51 -8.54
CA GLU A 123 -14.39 9.20 -9.47
C GLU A 123 -14.19 7.83 -10.13
N LYS A 124 -12.95 7.49 -10.50
CA LYS A 124 -12.61 6.15 -10.99
C LYS A 124 -12.98 5.08 -9.96
N LEU A 125 -12.62 5.27 -8.69
CA LEU A 125 -12.94 4.31 -7.63
C LEU A 125 -14.45 4.15 -7.43
N LYS A 126 -15.21 5.25 -7.45
CA LYS A 126 -16.68 5.20 -7.35
C LYS A 126 -17.34 4.46 -8.52
N SER A 127 -16.70 4.41 -9.69
CA SER A 127 -17.21 3.66 -10.84
C SER A 127 -16.99 2.14 -10.72
N ILE A 128 -15.99 1.71 -9.94
CA ILE A 128 -15.59 0.31 -9.78
C ILE A 128 -16.21 -0.30 -8.51
N ALA A 129 -16.26 0.48 -7.45
CA ALA A 129 -16.70 0.05 -6.12
C ALA A 129 -18.17 0.37 -5.89
N THR A 130 -18.85 -0.50 -5.15
CA THR A 130 -20.24 -0.27 -4.71
C THR A 130 -20.31 0.83 -3.65
N MET A 131 -19.27 0.98 -2.82
CA MET A 131 -19.22 1.98 -1.76
C MET A 131 -17.81 2.56 -1.63
N VAL A 132 -17.71 3.88 -1.61
CA VAL A 132 -16.48 4.61 -1.24
C VAL A 132 -16.84 5.73 -0.28
N LYS A 133 -16.41 5.61 0.98
CA LYS A 133 -16.64 6.60 2.03
C LYS A 133 -15.33 7.22 2.48
N LEU A 134 -15.29 8.54 2.51
CA LEU A 134 -14.16 9.30 3.02
C LEU A 134 -14.46 9.90 4.39
N ASP A 135 -13.44 10.01 5.23
CA ASP A 135 -13.51 10.73 6.49
C ASP A 135 -13.33 12.25 6.30
N GLU A 136 -13.40 13.00 7.41
CA GLU A 136 -13.23 14.47 7.45
C GLU A 136 -11.82 14.96 7.03
N PHE A 137 -10.89 14.04 6.79
CA PHE A 137 -9.52 14.31 6.33
C PHE A 137 -9.27 13.77 4.91
N SER A 138 -10.34 13.41 4.18
CA SER A 138 -10.29 12.82 2.84
C SER A 138 -9.56 11.48 2.79
N ARG A 139 -9.55 10.71 3.88
CA ARG A 139 -8.99 9.35 3.93
C ARG A 139 -10.10 8.34 3.75
N ILE A 140 -9.81 7.20 3.13
CA ILE A 140 -10.79 6.15 2.85
C ILE A 140 -11.17 5.48 4.18
N GLU A 141 -12.37 5.75 4.69
CA GLU A 141 -12.89 5.09 5.90
C GLU A 141 -13.51 3.73 5.56
N GLN A 142 -14.14 3.65 4.38
CA GLN A 142 -14.82 2.44 3.91
C GLN A 142 -14.68 2.33 2.38
N TYR A 143 -14.39 1.12 1.92
CA TYR A 143 -14.33 0.74 0.52
C TYR A 143 -14.92 -0.66 0.36
N ASP A 144 -15.95 -0.80 -0.46
CA ASP A 144 -16.57 -2.08 -0.80
C ASP A 144 -16.62 -2.25 -2.32
N SER A 145 -15.83 -3.18 -2.84
CA SER A 145 -15.86 -3.66 -4.22
C SER A 145 -16.11 -5.18 -4.23
N PRO A 146 -16.41 -5.77 -5.41
CA PRO A 146 -16.60 -7.21 -5.52
C PRO A 146 -15.42 -8.06 -5.02
N THR A 147 -14.20 -7.51 -5.06
CA THR A 147 -12.94 -8.20 -4.78
C THR A 147 -12.23 -7.70 -3.54
N LEU A 148 -12.52 -6.49 -3.05
CA LEU A 148 -11.87 -5.89 -1.90
C LEU A 148 -12.88 -5.19 -0.97
N LYS A 149 -12.85 -5.61 0.30
CA LYS A 149 -13.58 -4.93 1.38
C LYS A 149 -12.59 -4.38 2.40
N SER A 150 -12.72 -3.11 2.71
CA SER A 150 -11.89 -2.44 3.71
C SER A 150 -12.74 -1.45 4.48
N GLU A 151 -12.73 -1.55 5.79
CA GLU A 151 -13.48 -0.66 6.67
C GLU A 151 -12.71 -0.45 7.96
N GLY A 152 -12.56 0.80 8.37
CA GLY A 152 -11.97 1.09 9.67
C GLY A 152 -11.69 2.56 9.90
N ALA A 153 -11.77 2.93 11.17
CA ALA A 153 -11.47 4.29 11.60
C ALA A 153 -9.95 4.54 11.66
N HIS A 154 -9.50 5.60 11.02
CA HIS A 154 -8.12 6.06 11.13
C HIS A 154 -7.88 6.84 12.43
N GLN A 155 -6.64 6.79 12.93
CA GLN A 155 -6.23 7.65 14.04
C GLN A 155 -6.34 9.14 13.65
N LYS A 156 -7.02 9.95 14.48
CA LYS A 156 -7.30 11.38 14.21
C LYS A 156 -6.26 12.36 14.77
N LYS A 157 -5.13 11.87 15.28
CA LYS A 157 -4.16 12.71 16.00
C LYS A 157 -3.49 13.74 15.06
N PHE A 158 -3.57 15.02 15.42
CA PHE A 158 -2.84 16.14 14.79
C PHE A 158 -3.14 16.42 13.31
N MET A 159 -4.27 15.95 12.77
CA MET A 159 -4.68 16.29 11.40
C MET A 159 -5.58 17.52 11.37
N LYS A 160 -5.41 18.35 10.34
CA LYS A 160 -6.33 19.44 10.02
C LYS A 160 -7.35 18.94 9.01
N LYS A 161 -8.64 19.25 9.22
CA LYS A 161 -9.71 18.93 8.28
C LYS A 161 -9.30 19.33 6.87
N GLN A 162 -9.50 18.43 5.91
CA GLN A 162 -9.26 18.73 4.51
C GLN A 162 -10.55 19.26 3.90
N PRO A 163 -10.49 20.19 2.93
CA PRO A 163 -11.65 20.46 2.10
C PRO A 163 -12.07 19.17 1.39
N PRO A 164 -13.37 19.01 1.06
CA PRO A 164 -13.80 17.89 0.23
C PRO A 164 -12.95 17.84 -1.05
N VAL A 165 -12.63 16.62 -1.51
CA VAL A 165 -11.89 16.45 -2.77
C VAL A 165 -12.68 17.16 -3.85
N PRO A 166 -12.07 18.10 -4.60
CA PRO A 166 -12.79 18.79 -5.66
C PRO A 166 -13.33 17.73 -6.63
N ALA A 167 -14.61 17.82 -6.96
CA ALA A 167 -15.09 17.14 -8.13
C ALA A 167 -14.18 17.59 -9.28
N SER A 168 -13.63 16.66 -10.05
CA SER A 168 -13.01 17.03 -11.31
C SER A 168 -14.11 17.73 -12.10
N ASP A 169 -14.02 19.05 -12.22
CA ASP A 169 -14.85 19.81 -13.15
C ASP A 169 -14.63 19.14 -14.50
N ILE A 170 -15.60 18.32 -14.90
CA ILE A 170 -15.69 17.81 -16.25
C ILE A 170 -15.88 19.08 -17.05
N GLY A 171 -14.78 19.59 -17.59
CA GLY A 171 -14.77 20.64 -18.57
C GLY A 171 -15.57 20.12 -19.75
N VAL A 172 -16.88 20.32 -19.70
CA VAL A 172 -17.73 20.42 -20.88
C VAL A 172 -17.14 21.63 -21.61
N GLY A 173 -16.13 21.36 -22.44
CA GLY A 173 -15.64 22.28 -23.43
C GLY A 173 -16.81 22.53 -24.36
N GLY A 174 -17.60 23.55 -24.03
CA GLY A 174 -18.58 24.12 -24.93
C GLY A 174 -17.81 24.65 -26.13
N CYS A 175 -17.81 23.87 -27.20
CA CYS A 175 -17.47 24.30 -28.53
C CYS A 175 -18.36 25.51 -28.86
N GLN A 176 -17.85 26.73 -28.74
CA GLN A 176 -18.46 27.86 -29.43
C GLN A 176 -17.83 27.92 -30.81
N SER A 177 -18.55 27.31 -31.74
CA SER A 177 -18.30 27.32 -33.17
C SER A 177 -18.20 28.76 -33.66
N ASN A 178 -17.14 29.04 -34.41
CA ASN A 178 -17.09 30.19 -35.32
C ASN A 178 -18.18 30.02 -36.38
N SER A 179 -19.03 31.04 -36.50
CA SER A 179 -19.82 31.37 -37.71
C SER A 179 -19.77 32.89 -37.76
N GLY A 180 -19.02 33.52 -38.67
CA GLY A 180 -19.26 33.50 -40.11
C GLY A 180 -19.80 34.88 -40.46
#